data_AF-A0ABD2SK37-F1
#
_entry.id   AF-A0ABD2SK37-F1
#
_cell.length_a   1.000
_cell.length_b   1.000
_cell.length_c   1.000
_cell.angle_alpha   90.00
_cell.angle_beta   90.00
_cell.angle_gamma   90.00
#
_symmetry.space_group_name_H-M   'P 1'
#
loop_
_entity.id
_entity.type
_entity.pdbx_description
1 polymer ?
#
loop_
_entity_poly.entity_id
_entity_poly.type
_entity_poly.pdbx_seq_one_letter_code
_entity_poly.pdbx_strand_id
1 'polypeptide(L)'
;VCYQKKESVVMNKKGLAILMRTKMRPLSPTFVSSKSKLNQMQTSQLEGDKVSSQDASLLPEREFSQVRESMHSAMSTNKTEIVDAALDEFSEGYFFLSPENRYKMLLSLAKEYDLNRTQVRELMKQHLDLQLPNDKGEDSGHEEEGSLSAFYRIERNLRQALKPMYEVLFERLNTHPGGLKFLSDIRADILCLLGDVNIASLRALDSHLKEKLITWLSPANLELHNITWDDPASLLEKIVAYEVNHLFLLKLHL
;
A
#
# COMPACT_ATOMS: atom_id res chain seq x y z
N VAL A 1 17.52 -64.85 -18.26
CA VAL A 1 18.37 -64.62 -19.45
C VAL A 1 18.60 -63.11 -19.56
N CYS A 2 19.88 -62.70 -19.59
CA CYS A 2 20.43 -61.34 -19.77
C CYS A 2 20.04 -60.29 -18.70
N TYR A 3 20.82 -59.95 -17.66
CA TYR A 3 22.25 -59.62 -17.45
C TYR A 3 22.76 -58.34 -18.13
N GLN A 4 23.48 -57.54 -17.30
CA GLN A 4 24.36 -56.37 -17.56
C GLN A 4 23.66 -54.99 -17.51
N LYS A 5 24.14 -53.95 -16.80
CA LYS A 5 25.45 -53.72 -16.15
C LYS A 5 25.32 -52.61 -15.08
N LYS A 6 25.82 -52.88 -13.87
CA LYS A 6 26.19 -51.88 -12.86
C LYS A 6 27.58 -51.35 -13.20
N GLU A 7 27.79 -50.04 -13.11
CA GLU A 7 29.14 -49.47 -13.00
C GLU A 7 29.23 -48.64 -11.73
N SER A 8 30.08 -49.12 -10.83
CA SER A 8 30.44 -48.52 -9.56
C SER A 8 31.86 -48.00 -9.73
N VAL A 9 32.07 -46.70 -9.51
CA VAL A 9 33.42 -46.13 -9.49
C VAL A 9 33.84 -45.93 -8.04
N VAL A 10 34.87 -46.66 -7.63
CA VAL A 10 35.46 -46.64 -6.29
C VAL A 10 36.94 -46.21 -6.39
N MET A 11 37.27 -45.21 -5.55
CA MET A 11 38.57 -44.83 -4.97
C MET A 11 39.72 -44.26 -5.83
N ASN A 12 40.24 -43.11 -5.39
CA ASN A 12 41.53 -43.12 -4.67
C ASN A 12 41.63 -41.97 -3.64
N LYS A 13 42.09 -42.33 -2.44
CA LYS A 13 42.42 -41.45 -1.30
C LYS A 13 43.94 -41.31 -1.25
N LYS A 14 44.43 -40.09 -0.95
CA LYS A 14 45.74 -39.67 -0.36
C LYS A 14 46.09 -38.30 -0.97
N GLY A 15 46.37 -37.20 -0.24
CA GLY A 15 46.42 -36.92 1.18
C GLY A 15 47.06 -35.53 1.41
N LEU A 16 46.64 -34.88 2.51
CA LEU A 16 47.39 -33.95 3.40
C LEU A 16 47.78 -32.56 2.81
N ALA A 17 47.69 -31.41 3.51
CA ALA A 17 47.64 -31.12 4.94
C ALA A 17 47.05 -29.70 5.24
N ILE A 18 46.29 -29.63 6.34
CA ILE A 18 46.40 -28.70 7.49
C ILE A 18 46.58 -27.19 7.21
N LEU A 19 45.57 -26.39 7.57
CA LEU A 19 45.80 -25.19 8.39
C LEU A 19 44.60 -24.91 9.32
N MET A 20 44.92 -24.32 10.46
CA MET A 20 44.23 -24.41 11.75
C MET A 20 43.00 -23.50 11.92
N ARG A 21 41.99 -24.08 12.61
CA ARG A 21 41.06 -23.51 13.61
C ARG A 21 40.90 -21.98 13.71
N THR A 22 39.65 -21.52 13.64
CA THR A 22 39.14 -20.52 14.61
C THR A 22 37.64 -20.73 14.85
N LYS A 23 37.26 -20.76 16.13
CA LYS A 23 35.91 -21.03 16.64
C LYS A 23 35.13 -19.71 16.70
N MET A 24 34.05 -19.57 15.94
CA MET A 24 33.12 -18.43 16.07
C MET A 24 32.02 -18.76 17.07
N ARG A 25 31.85 -17.85 18.04
CA ARG A 25 30.86 -17.84 19.12
C ARG A 25 29.62 -17.08 18.63
N PRO A 26 28.39 -17.47 19.01
CA PRO A 26 27.17 -16.78 18.58
C PRO A 26 27.07 -15.39 19.21
N LEU A 27 26.71 -14.39 18.40
CA LEU A 27 26.42 -13.02 18.82
C LEU A 27 24.90 -12.83 18.86
N SER A 28 24.39 -12.69 20.08
CA SER A 28 23.09 -12.12 20.40
C SER A 28 23.07 -10.62 20.06
N PRO A 29 21.92 -10.02 19.70
CA PRO A 29 21.83 -8.59 19.47
C PRO A 29 21.71 -7.86 20.82
N THR A 30 22.75 -7.11 21.19
CA THR A 30 22.68 -6.15 22.29
C THR A 30 22.56 -4.75 21.71
N PHE A 31 21.45 -4.09 22.06
CA PHE A 31 21.22 -2.66 22.02
C PHE A 31 22.49 -1.86 22.28
N VAL A 32 22.84 -0.95 21.37
CA VAL A 32 23.85 0.07 21.63
C VAL A 32 23.15 1.41 21.82
N SER A 33 23.01 1.74 23.09
CA SER A 33 22.79 3.07 23.64
C SER A 33 23.90 4.03 23.18
N SER A 34 23.49 5.16 22.60
CA SER A 34 24.39 6.23 22.18
C SER A 34 24.77 7.14 23.35
N LYS A 35 26.06 7.44 23.39
CA LYS A 35 26.82 8.01 24.49
C LYS A 35 26.36 9.41 24.94
N SER A 36 26.24 9.54 26.25
CA SER A 36 26.39 10.76 27.04
C SER A 36 27.74 11.45 26.81
N LYS A 37 27.71 12.78 26.56
CA LYS A 37 28.82 13.68 26.90
C LYS A 37 28.41 14.51 28.11
N LEU A 38 29.18 14.34 29.19
CA LEU A 38 29.22 15.18 30.38
C LEU A 38 29.62 16.62 30.00
N ASN A 39 28.94 17.63 30.54
CA ASN A 39 29.57 18.48 31.57
C ASN A 39 28.63 19.52 32.20
N GLN A 40 28.79 19.59 33.52
CA GLN A 40 28.69 20.75 34.42
C GLN A 40 27.31 21.26 34.86
N MET A 41 27.00 20.89 36.10
CA MET A 41 26.17 21.61 37.05
C MET A 41 26.64 23.06 37.20
N GLN A 42 25.75 24.01 36.93
CA GLN A 42 25.64 25.23 37.72
C GLN A 42 24.18 25.41 38.11
N THR A 43 23.93 25.23 39.41
CA THR A 43 22.71 25.66 40.08
C THR A 43 22.67 27.19 40.07
N SER A 44 21.62 27.75 39.47
CA SER A 44 21.04 29.00 39.95
C SER A 44 19.53 28.90 39.81
N GLN A 45 18.86 28.99 40.95
CA GLN A 45 17.43 29.23 41.06
C GLN A 45 17.10 30.57 40.40
N LEU A 46 15.95 30.66 39.74
CA LEU A 46 15.02 31.79 39.82
C LEU A 46 13.71 31.40 39.11
N GLU A 47 12.67 31.27 39.94
CA GLU A 47 11.27 31.59 39.75
C GLU A 47 10.68 31.69 38.33
N GLY A 48 9.67 30.84 38.10
CA GLY A 48 8.41 31.22 37.45
C GLY A 48 8.45 31.39 35.94
N ASP A 49 8.01 30.36 35.20
CA ASP A 49 7.34 30.65 33.93
C ASP A 49 6.24 29.64 33.60
N LYS A 50 5.10 30.19 33.19
CA LYS A 50 3.91 29.49 32.71
C LYS A 50 4.31 28.64 31.51
N VAL A 51 4.25 27.32 31.66
CA VAL A 51 4.11 26.43 30.48
C VAL A 51 2.75 26.73 29.88
N SER A 52 2.77 27.45 28.77
CA SER A 52 1.60 27.73 27.94
C SER A 52 0.99 26.41 27.49
N SER A 53 -0.26 26.19 27.86
CA SER A 53 -1.10 25.05 27.50
C SER A 53 -1.52 25.05 26.02
N GLN A 54 -0.77 25.74 25.14
CA GLN A 54 -1.10 25.94 23.72
C GLN A 54 -0.33 25.00 22.76
N ASP A 55 0.79 24.40 23.17
CA ASP A 55 1.58 23.53 22.28
C ASP A 55 0.97 22.14 22.06
N ALA A 56 0.16 21.65 23.01
CA ALA A 56 -0.41 20.30 22.91
C ALA A 56 -1.50 20.17 21.84
N SER A 57 -2.20 21.25 21.49
CA SER A 57 -3.24 21.24 20.45
C SER A 57 -2.71 21.30 19.02
N LEU A 58 -1.44 21.67 18.81
CA LEU A 58 -0.83 21.81 17.49
C LEU A 58 -0.14 20.53 17.01
N LEU A 59 0.23 19.63 17.92
CA LEU A 59 0.88 18.36 17.59
C LEU A 59 0.01 17.46 16.69
N PRO A 60 -1.28 17.22 16.99
CA PRO A 60 -2.12 16.33 16.18
C PRO A 60 -2.40 16.88 14.77
N GLU A 61 -2.41 18.20 14.62
CA GLU A 61 -2.66 18.87 13.35
C GLU A 61 -1.41 18.90 12.47
N ARG A 62 -0.23 19.01 13.10
CA ARG A 62 1.07 18.88 12.43
C ARG A 62 1.30 17.45 11.96
N GLU A 63 0.98 16.46 12.79
CA GLU A 63 1.05 15.03 12.43
C GLU A 63 0.15 14.73 11.23
N PHE A 64 -1.11 15.17 11.26
CA PHE A 64 -2.02 15.01 10.13
C PHE A 64 -1.48 15.64 8.84
N SER A 65 -0.94 16.86 8.93
CA SER A 65 -0.39 17.57 7.77
C SER A 65 0.82 16.84 7.18
N GLN A 66 1.71 16.33 8.03
CA GLN A 66 2.88 15.57 7.60
C GLN A 66 2.48 14.26 6.90
N VAL A 67 1.54 13.49 7.46
CA VAL A 67 1.04 12.25 6.83
C VAL A 67 0.32 12.54 5.52
N ARG A 68 -0.36 13.67 5.42
CA ARG A 68 -0.98 14.11 4.17
C ARG A 68 0.04 14.52 3.12
N GLU A 69 1.12 15.19 3.51
CA GLU A 69 2.21 15.55 2.62
C GLU A 69 2.98 14.32 2.13
N SER A 70 3.25 13.34 2.99
CA SER A 70 3.89 12.09 2.58
C SER A 70 3.02 11.32 1.57
N MET A 71 1.71 11.25 1.80
CA MET A 71 0.76 10.70 0.82
C MET A 71 0.81 11.45 -0.52
N HIS A 72 0.79 12.79 -0.51
CA HIS A 72 0.84 13.60 -1.72
C HIS A 72 2.16 13.39 -2.49
N SER A 73 3.28 13.35 -1.76
CA SER A 73 4.61 13.05 -2.30
C SER A 73 4.63 11.65 -2.94
N ALA A 74 4.04 10.66 -2.27
CA ALA A 74 3.90 9.29 -2.76
C ALA A 74 2.99 9.17 -3.99
N MET A 75 2.19 10.17 -4.35
CA MET A 75 1.40 10.20 -5.60
C MET A 75 2.08 11.02 -6.71
N SER A 76 2.70 12.16 -6.36
CA SER A 76 3.21 13.12 -7.34
C SER A 76 4.63 12.80 -7.83
N THR A 77 5.45 12.12 -7.02
CA THR A 77 6.86 11.89 -7.38
C THR A 77 7.01 10.71 -8.34
N ASN A 78 7.99 10.80 -9.25
CA ASN A 78 8.32 9.73 -10.21
C ASN A 78 9.61 8.95 -9.85
N LYS A 79 10.32 9.35 -8.80
CA LYS A 79 11.57 8.72 -8.38
C LYS A 79 11.27 7.60 -7.39
N THR A 80 11.54 6.35 -7.75
CA THR A 80 11.17 5.16 -6.97
C THR A 80 11.67 5.18 -5.53
N GLU A 81 12.93 5.55 -5.29
CA GLU A 81 13.50 5.62 -3.92
C GLU A 81 12.77 6.63 -3.00
N ILE A 82 12.31 7.75 -3.57
CA ILE A 82 11.55 8.76 -2.82
C ILE A 82 10.12 8.29 -2.58
N VAL A 83 9.57 7.53 -3.52
CA VAL A 83 8.23 6.95 -3.40
C VAL A 83 8.22 5.93 -2.26
N ASP A 84 9.17 5.01 -2.19
CA ASP A 84 9.20 3.98 -1.14
C ASP A 84 9.31 4.60 0.26
N ALA A 85 10.24 5.54 0.45
CA ALA A 85 10.37 6.25 1.73
C ALA A 85 9.08 7.03 2.11
N ALA A 86 8.41 7.64 1.13
CA ALA A 86 7.15 8.35 1.37
C ALA A 86 5.99 7.40 1.68
N LEU A 87 5.98 6.19 1.12
CA LEU A 87 4.99 5.15 1.42
C LEU A 87 5.22 4.56 2.81
N ASP A 88 6.47 4.35 3.22
CA ASP A 88 6.82 3.95 4.59
C ASP A 88 6.32 5.00 5.58
N GLU A 89 6.70 6.28 5.39
CA GLU A 89 6.28 7.39 6.25
C GLU A 89 4.74 7.54 6.28
N PHE A 90 4.07 7.39 5.13
CA PHE A 90 2.62 7.41 5.07
C PHE A 90 1.99 6.25 5.84
N SER A 91 2.48 5.03 5.64
CA SER A 91 1.90 3.83 6.24
C SER A 91 2.08 3.80 7.75
N GLU A 92 3.28 4.10 8.25
CA GLU A 92 3.55 4.23 9.69
C GLU A 92 2.75 5.39 10.27
N GLY A 93 2.82 6.55 9.63
CA GLY A 93 2.11 7.76 10.06
C GLY A 93 0.60 7.56 10.16
N TYR A 94 -0.01 6.86 9.20
CA TYR A 94 -1.44 6.57 9.20
C TYR A 94 -1.88 5.79 10.46
N PHE A 95 -1.09 4.82 10.92
CA PHE A 95 -1.41 4.05 12.13
C PHE A 95 -1.24 4.86 13.42
N PHE A 96 -0.33 5.83 13.45
CA PHE A 96 -0.15 6.73 14.59
C PHE A 96 -1.23 7.81 14.69
N LEU A 97 -1.99 8.05 13.62
CA LEU A 97 -3.10 9.01 13.65
C LEU A 97 -4.23 8.57 14.58
N SER A 98 -4.79 9.56 15.30
CA SER A 98 -6.04 9.40 16.03
C SER A 98 -7.17 8.92 15.10
N PRO A 99 -8.19 8.21 15.61
CA PRO A 99 -9.29 7.73 14.77
C PRO A 99 -9.98 8.87 14.02
N GLU A 100 -10.15 10.05 14.64
CA GLU A 100 -10.75 11.23 13.98
C GLU A 100 -9.88 11.74 12.83
N ASN A 101 -8.55 11.72 13.00
CA ASN A 101 -7.63 12.17 11.97
C ASN A 101 -7.49 11.16 10.83
N ARG A 102 -7.56 9.84 11.12
CA ARG A 102 -7.68 8.81 10.07
C ARG A 102 -8.95 9.01 9.26
N TYR A 103 -10.06 9.34 9.91
CA TYR A 103 -11.32 9.63 9.22
C TYR A 103 -11.23 10.87 8.32
N LYS A 104 -10.64 11.96 8.82
CA LYS A 104 -10.35 13.15 8.00
C LYS A 104 -9.44 12.81 6.83
N MET A 105 -8.46 11.93 7.02
CA MET A 105 -7.51 11.53 6.00
C MET A 105 -8.20 10.75 4.87
N LEU A 106 -9.01 9.75 5.22
CA LEU A 106 -9.78 8.98 4.23
C LEU A 106 -10.81 9.85 3.50
N LEU A 107 -11.41 10.81 4.19
CA LEU A 107 -12.34 11.77 3.57
C LEU A 107 -11.61 12.73 2.61
N SER A 108 -10.41 13.18 2.97
CA SER A 108 -9.56 14.00 2.10
C SER A 108 -9.14 13.20 0.86
N LEU A 109 -8.69 11.95 1.04
CA LEU A 109 -8.38 11.03 -0.05
C LEU A 109 -9.56 10.85 -1.01
N ALA A 110 -10.77 10.62 -0.48
CA ALA A 110 -11.97 10.41 -1.28
C ALA A 110 -12.47 11.67 -2.01
N LYS A 111 -12.19 12.88 -1.52
CA LYS A 111 -12.72 14.13 -2.08
C LYS A 111 -11.72 14.85 -2.99
N GLU A 112 -10.47 14.93 -2.55
CA GLU A 112 -9.46 15.76 -3.19
C GLU A 112 -8.68 14.99 -4.25
N TYR A 113 -8.51 13.68 -4.05
CA TYR A 113 -7.75 12.79 -4.94
C TYR A 113 -8.65 11.87 -5.80
N ASP A 114 -9.91 12.27 -5.97
CA ASP A 114 -10.86 11.61 -6.87
C ASP A 114 -10.56 12.02 -8.33
N LEU A 115 -11.57 12.43 -9.10
CA LEU A 115 -11.44 12.82 -10.50
C LEU A 115 -11.19 14.32 -10.66
N ASN A 116 -10.34 14.65 -11.63
CA ASN A 116 -10.24 16.00 -12.17
C ASN A 116 -11.48 16.31 -13.04
N ARG A 117 -12.56 16.73 -12.36
CA ARG A 117 -13.87 17.03 -12.99
C ARG A 117 -13.80 18.13 -14.05
N THR A 118 -12.84 19.05 -13.96
CA THR A 118 -12.69 20.11 -14.98
C THR A 118 -12.09 19.54 -16.26
N GLN A 119 -11.06 18.70 -16.15
CA GLN A 119 -10.46 18.01 -17.29
C GLN A 119 -11.45 17.05 -17.97
N VAL A 120 -12.22 16.29 -17.20
CA VAL A 120 -13.26 15.39 -17.74
C VAL A 120 -14.30 16.18 -18.53
N ARG A 121 -14.77 17.31 -18.00
CA ARG A 121 -15.77 18.16 -18.69
C ARG A 121 -15.24 18.70 -20.01
N GLU A 122 -13.98 19.14 -20.04
CA GLU A 122 -13.35 19.65 -21.26
C GLU A 122 -13.22 18.56 -22.33
N LEU A 123 -12.76 17.36 -21.95
CA LEU A 123 -12.66 16.22 -22.86
C LEU A 123 -14.03 15.75 -23.38
N MET A 124 -15.07 15.78 -22.53
CA MET A 124 -16.43 15.47 -22.95
C MET A 124 -16.96 16.47 -23.98
N LYS A 125 -16.67 17.77 -23.79
CA LYS A 125 -17.03 18.80 -24.78
C LYS A 125 -16.33 18.55 -26.11
N GLN A 126 -15.02 18.31 -26.08
CA GLN A 126 -14.23 17.98 -27.28
C GLN A 126 -14.74 16.73 -27.99
N HIS A 127 -15.19 15.72 -27.24
CA HIS A 127 -15.78 14.51 -27.81
C HIS A 127 -17.12 14.77 -28.51
N LEU A 128 -17.97 15.62 -27.94
CA LEU A 128 -19.27 15.99 -28.52
C LEU A 128 -19.15 16.91 -29.74
N ASP A 129 -18.11 17.77 -29.77
CA ASP A 129 -17.86 18.70 -30.87
C ASP A 129 -17.38 17.97 -32.15
N LEU A 130 -16.77 16.80 -32.01
CA LEU A 130 -16.49 15.90 -33.13
C LEU A 130 -17.80 15.20 -33.53
N GLN A 131 -18.42 15.66 -34.61
CA GLN A 131 -19.56 14.94 -35.20
C GLN A 131 -19.08 13.59 -35.73
N LEU A 132 -19.78 12.51 -35.37
CA LEU A 132 -19.58 11.20 -35.98
C LEU A 132 -19.81 11.32 -37.49
N PRO A 133 -18.96 10.71 -38.34
CA PRO A 133 -19.22 10.64 -39.78
C PRO A 133 -20.63 10.09 -39.97
N ASN A 134 -21.51 10.89 -40.57
CA ASN A 134 -22.89 10.52 -40.79
C ASN A 134 -22.90 9.32 -41.77
N ASP A 135 -23.81 8.36 -41.59
CA ASP A 135 -23.96 7.13 -42.39
C ASP A 135 -24.44 7.39 -43.85
N LYS A 136 -24.06 8.52 -44.42
CA LYS A 136 -24.37 8.89 -45.81
C LYS A 136 -23.09 8.83 -46.60
N GLY A 137 -22.84 7.63 -47.11
CA GLY A 137 -21.69 7.32 -47.94
C GLY A 137 -21.56 8.27 -49.12
N GLU A 138 -20.34 8.75 -49.31
CA GLU A 138 -19.76 9.15 -50.59
C GLU A 138 -18.23 9.30 -50.38
N ASP A 139 -17.52 8.22 -50.68
CA ASP A 139 -16.19 8.17 -51.31
C ASP A 139 -15.10 9.16 -50.83
N SER A 140 -14.48 8.90 -49.66
CA SER A 140 -13.06 9.25 -49.39
C SER A 140 -12.51 8.50 -48.16
N GLY A 141 -12.12 7.23 -48.32
CA GLY A 141 -11.63 6.37 -47.23
C GLY A 141 -10.34 6.82 -46.47
N HIS A 142 -9.82 8.02 -46.72
CA HIS A 142 -8.65 8.59 -46.03
C HIS A 142 -9.00 9.75 -45.08
N GLU A 143 -10.09 10.47 -45.28
CA GLU A 143 -10.50 11.57 -44.38
C GLU A 143 -11.30 11.04 -43.18
N GLU A 144 -12.06 9.96 -43.38
CA GLU A 144 -12.80 9.26 -42.32
C GLU A 144 -11.85 8.63 -41.28
N GLU A 145 -10.73 8.06 -41.73
CA GLU A 145 -9.73 7.43 -40.85
C GLU A 145 -9.04 8.47 -39.93
N GLY A 146 -8.80 9.68 -40.46
CA GLY A 146 -8.27 10.81 -39.69
C GLY A 146 -9.25 11.27 -38.59
N SER A 147 -10.53 11.40 -38.91
CA SER A 147 -11.58 11.78 -37.94
C SER A 147 -11.73 10.71 -36.84
N LEU A 148 -11.80 9.43 -37.22
CA LEU A 148 -11.86 8.31 -36.28
C LEU A 148 -10.62 8.23 -35.37
N SER A 149 -9.42 8.54 -35.90
CA SER A 149 -8.21 8.61 -35.08
C SER A 149 -8.31 9.67 -33.97
N ALA A 150 -8.95 10.82 -34.24
CA ALA A 150 -9.17 11.86 -33.25
C ALA A 150 -10.16 11.39 -32.16
N PHE A 151 -11.24 10.71 -32.55
CA PHE A 151 -12.18 10.07 -31.60
C PHE A 151 -11.46 9.10 -30.66
N TYR A 152 -10.69 8.14 -31.20
CA TYR A 152 -9.98 7.17 -30.38
C TYR A 152 -8.99 7.81 -29.39
N ARG A 153 -8.34 8.90 -29.79
CA ARG A 153 -7.44 9.67 -28.91
C ARG A 153 -8.20 10.33 -27.77
N ILE A 154 -9.34 10.98 -28.07
CA ILE A 154 -10.15 11.64 -27.04
C ILE A 154 -10.79 10.64 -26.10
N GLU A 155 -11.32 9.52 -26.60
CA GLU A 155 -11.85 8.45 -25.75
C GLU A 155 -10.76 7.84 -24.85
N ARG A 156 -9.55 7.64 -25.38
CA ARG A 156 -8.41 7.17 -24.57
C ARG A 156 -8.09 8.18 -23.47
N ASN A 157 -8.05 9.47 -23.80
CA ASN A 157 -7.79 10.52 -22.82
C ASN A 157 -8.92 10.61 -21.79
N LEU A 158 -10.18 10.41 -22.20
CA LEU A 158 -11.33 10.39 -21.32
C LEU A 158 -11.26 9.19 -20.36
N ARG A 159 -10.93 7.99 -20.87
CA ARG A 159 -10.68 6.81 -20.02
C ARG A 159 -9.59 7.08 -19.00
N GLN A 160 -8.52 7.78 -19.37
CA GLN A 160 -7.45 8.13 -18.44
C GLN A 160 -7.87 9.21 -17.42
N ALA A 161 -8.66 10.21 -17.84
CA ALA A 161 -9.15 11.28 -16.96
C ALA A 161 -10.24 10.81 -15.99
N LEU A 162 -10.96 9.73 -16.33
CA LEU A 162 -11.93 9.06 -15.47
C LEU A 162 -11.30 8.09 -14.46
N LYS A 163 -9.96 7.94 -14.46
CA LYS A 163 -9.26 7.24 -13.39
C LYS A 163 -9.05 8.17 -12.20
N PRO A 164 -9.43 7.77 -10.97
CA PRO A 164 -9.20 8.58 -9.78
C PRO A 164 -7.71 8.70 -9.47
N MET A 165 -7.28 9.84 -8.93
CA MET A 165 -5.86 10.06 -8.62
C MET A 165 -5.34 9.11 -7.52
N TYR A 166 -6.21 8.73 -6.58
CA TYR A 166 -5.87 7.75 -5.54
C TYR A 166 -5.57 6.34 -6.10
N GLU A 167 -5.91 6.04 -7.37
CA GLU A 167 -5.52 4.79 -8.04
C GLU A 167 -4.00 4.62 -8.07
N VAL A 168 -3.27 5.72 -8.30
CA VAL A 168 -1.80 5.72 -8.34
C VAL A 168 -1.22 5.32 -6.98
N LEU A 169 -1.81 5.81 -5.88
CA LEU A 169 -1.39 5.43 -4.53
C LEU A 169 -1.63 3.94 -4.30
N PHE A 170 -2.80 3.42 -4.68
CA PHE A 170 -3.12 2.02 -4.48
C PHE A 170 -2.19 1.09 -5.26
N GLU A 171 -1.87 1.43 -6.51
CA GLU A 171 -0.94 0.63 -7.32
C GLU A 171 0.48 0.63 -6.73
N ARG A 172 0.95 1.79 -6.24
CA ARG A 172 2.25 1.91 -5.56
C ARG A 172 2.30 1.12 -4.25
N LEU A 173 1.23 1.19 -3.44
CA LEU A 173 1.09 0.38 -2.24
C LEU A 173 1.04 -1.11 -2.55
N ASN A 174 0.38 -1.54 -3.63
CA ASN A 174 0.37 -2.94 -4.01
C ASN A 174 1.77 -3.48 -4.36
N THR A 175 2.63 -2.65 -4.95
CA THR A 175 4.04 -3.02 -5.20
C THR A 175 4.94 -2.89 -3.97
N HIS A 176 4.49 -2.18 -2.94
CA HIS A 176 5.25 -1.95 -1.72
C HIS A 176 5.21 -3.18 -0.79
N PRO A 177 6.32 -3.54 -0.13
CA PRO A 177 6.33 -4.60 0.88
C PRO A 177 5.26 -4.39 1.96
N GLY A 178 4.40 -5.40 2.17
CA GLY A 178 3.31 -5.31 3.14
C GLY A 178 2.14 -4.39 2.76
N GLY A 179 2.19 -3.71 1.61
CA GLY A 179 1.20 -2.72 1.25
C GLY A 179 -0.18 -3.31 0.91
N LEU A 180 -0.26 -4.56 0.44
CA LEU A 180 -1.55 -5.26 0.31
C LEU A 180 -2.29 -5.41 1.64
N LYS A 181 -1.56 -5.72 2.73
CA LYS A 181 -2.15 -5.78 4.07
C LYS A 181 -2.64 -4.39 4.48
N PHE A 182 -1.82 -3.37 4.29
CA PHE A 182 -2.18 -1.99 4.60
C PHE A 182 -3.42 -1.50 3.82
N LEU A 183 -3.55 -1.87 2.53
CA LEU A 183 -4.74 -1.58 1.73
C LEU A 183 -5.98 -2.29 2.27
N SER A 184 -5.84 -3.51 2.79
CA SER A 184 -6.92 -4.22 3.50
C SER A 184 -7.30 -3.51 4.80
N ASP A 185 -6.33 -3.01 5.56
CA ASP A 185 -6.56 -2.26 6.80
C ASP A 185 -7.27 -0.92 6.52
N ILE A 186 -6.82 -0.16 5.52
CA ILE A 186 -7.50 1.04 5.03
C ILE A 186 -8.95 0.73 4.64
N ARG A 187 -9.17 -0.38 3.93
CA ARG A 187 -10.53 -0.76 3.52
C ARG A 187 -11.41 -1.08 4.72
N ALA A 188 -10.88 -1.75 5.74
CA ALA A 188 -11.62 -2.00 6.97
C ALA A 188 -12.04 -0.68 7.64
N ASP A 189 -11.13 0.29 7.73
CA ASP A 189 -11.42 1.63 8.25
C ASP A 189 -12.50 2.35 7.42
N ILE A 190 -12.45 2.27 6.09
CA ILE A 190 -13.47 2.84 5.19
C ILE A 190 -14.84 2.20 5.42
N LEU A 191 -14.91 0.88 5.60
CA LEU A 191 -16.17 0.17 5.84
C LEU A 191 -16.78 0.52 7.20
N CYS A 192 -15.95 0.62 8.24
CA CYS A 192 -16.39 1.13 9.55
C CYS A 192 -16.99 2.52 9.43
N LEU A 193 -16.29 3.42 8.73
CA LEU A 193 -16.76 4.78 8.47
C LEU A 193 -18.07 4.86 7.70
N LEU A 194 -18.24 4.02 6.67
CA LEU A 194 -19.48 3.98 5.89
C LEU A 194 -20.67 3.46 6.71
N GLY A 195 -20.42 2.68 7.76
CA GLY A 195 -21.42 2.28 8.74
C GLY A 195 -22.00 3.46 9.52
N ASP A 196 -21.15 4.44 9.86
CA ASP A 196 -21.53 5.62 10.63
C ASP A 196 -22.03 6.78 9.74
N VAL A 197 -21.35 7.03 8.61
CA VAL A 197 -21.60 8.18 7.74
C VAL A 197 -21.65 7.76 6.27
N ASN A 198 -22.84 7.88 5.68
CA ASN A 198 -23.08 7.44 4.31
C ASN A 198 -22.75 8.53 3.27
N ILE A 199 -21.46 8.70 2.93
CA ILE A 199 -20.97 9.73 1.98
C ILE A 199 -20.67 9.11 0.61
N ALA A 200 -21.18 9.73 -0.46
CA ALA A 200 -21.01 9.23 -1.83
C ALA A 200 -19.54 9.12 -2.29
N SER A 201 -18.69 10.09 -1.95
CA SER A 201 -17.27 10.07 -2.30
C SER A 201 -16.53 8.90 -1.63
N LEU A 202 -16.87 8.60 -0.38
CA LEU A 202 -16.27 7.49 0.35
C LEU A 202 -16.72 6.13 -0.21
N ARG A 203 -17.98 6.04 -0.67
CA ARG A 203 -18.50 4.85 -1.35
C ARG A 203 -17.82 4.59 -2.70
N ALA A 204 -17.48 5.66 -3.43
CA ALA A 204 -16.70 5.58 -4.66
C ALA A 204 -15.27 5.09 -4.39
N LEU A 205 -14.64 5.58 -3.31
CA LEU A 205 -13.34 5.11 -2.85
C LEU A 205 -13.34 3.62 -2.49
N ASP A 206 -14.32 3.15 -1.68
CA ASP A 206 -14.47 1.72 -1.35
C ASP A 206 -14.68 0.87 -2.60
N SER A 207 -15.57 1.30 -3.50
CA SER A 207 -15.88 0.54 -4.73
C SER A 207 -14.64 0.35 -5.59
N HIS A 208 -13.85 1.42 -5.78
CA HIS A 208 -12.62 1.35 -6.54
C HIS A 208 -11.55 0.47 -5.86
N LEU A 209 -11.37 0.61 -4.53
CA LEU A 209 -10.43 -0.21 -3.78
C LEU A 209 -10.84 -1.69 -3.79
N LYS A 210 -12.15 -1.97 -3.73
CA LYS A 210 -12.71 -3.33 -3.85
C LYS A 210 -12.35 -3.97 -5.19
N GLU A 211 -12.54 -3.25 -6.30
CA GLU A 211 -12.22 -3.76 -7.64
C GLU A 211 -10.73 -4.08 -7.78
N LYS A 212 -9.86 -3.22 -7.24
CA LYS A 212 -8.42 -3.44 -7.22
C LYS A 212 -8.05 -4.66 -6.37
N LEU A 213 -8.58 -4.78 -5.16
CA LEU A 213 -8.33 -5.94 -4.29
C LEU A 213 -8.83 -7.25 -4.89
N ILE A 214 -9.98 -7.27 -5.58
CA ILE A 214 -10.46 -8.47 -6.30
C ILE A 214 -9.48 -8.88 -7.40
N THR A 215 -8.90 -7.89 -8.10
CA THR A 215 -7.92 -8.14 -9.16
C THR A 215 -6.60 -8.68 -8.61
N TRP A 216 -6.12 -8.12 -7.50
CA TRP A 216 -4.83 -8.50 -6.90
C TRP A 216 -4.89 -9.79 -6.06
N LEU A 217 -6.01 -10.03 -5.37
CA LEU A 217 -6.28 -11.25 -4.60
C LEU A 217 -7.04 -12.29 -5.43
N SER A 218 -6.72 -12.37 -6.72
CA SER A 218 -7.27 -13.37 -7.64
C SER A 218 -6.83 -14.78 -7.22
N PRO A 219 -7.64 -15.83 -7.47
CA PRO A 219 -7.23 -17.22 -7.20
C PRO A 219 -5.90 -17.61 -7.84
N ALA A 220 -5.50 -16.98 -8.95
CA ALA A 220 -4.20 -17.22 -9.59
C ALA A 220 -3.00 -16.74 -8.76
N ASN A 221 -3.23 -15.87 -7.77
CA ASN A 221 -2.22 -15.31 -6.86
C ASN A 221 -2.25 -15.97 -5.47
N LEU A 222 -3.09 -16.98 -5.26
CA LEU A 222 -3.25 -17.68 -3.99
C LEU A 222 -2.67 -19.08 -4.09
N GLU A 223 -1.90 -19.46 -3.07
CA GLU A 223 -1.36 -20.81 -2.93
C GLU A 223 -2.15 -21.58 -1.88
N LEU A 224 -2.59 -22.79 -2.23
CA LEU A 224 -3.20 -23.69 -1.27
C LEU A 224 -2.09 -24.39 -0.48
N HIS A 225 -2.03 -24.13 0.81
CA HIS A 225 -1.12 -24.80 1.72
C HIS A 225 -1.88 -25.78 2.62
N ASN A 226 -1.45 -27.04 2.63
CA ASN A 226 -1.96 -28.02 3.58
C ASN A 226 -1.23 -27.85 4.91
N ILE A 227 -1.95 -27.44 5.94
CA ILE A 227 -1.40 -27.17 7.27
C ILE A 227 -1.39 -28.47 8.10
N THR A 228 -0.26 -28.79 8.69
CA THR A 228 -0.01 -29.98 9.51
C THR A 228 0.60 -29.59 10.87
N TRP A 229 0.68 -30.56 11.80
CA TRP A 229 1.30 -30.32 13.11
C TRP A 229 2.81 -30.07 13.06
N ASP A 230 3.46 -30.36 11.92
CA ASP A 230 4.87 -30.11 11.71
C ASP A 230 5.17 -28.67 11.25
N ASP A 231 4.13 -27.88 10.92
CA ASP A 231 4.26 -26.47 10.56
C ASP A 231 4.67 -25.60 11.77
N PRO A 232 5.33 -24.46 11.53
CA PRO A 232 5.80 -23.61 12.61
C PRO A 232 4.65 -23.18 13.53
N ALA A 233 4.87 -23.26 14.84
CA ALA A 233 3.87 -22.90 15.85
C ALA A 233 3.31 -21.47 15.68
N SER A 234 4.09 -20.55 15.10
CA SER A 234 3.64 -19.18 14.78
C SER A 234 2.57 -19.12 13.69
N LEU A 235 2.50 -20.10 12.79
CA LEU A 235 1.41 -20.24 11.82
C LEU A 235 0.14 -20.76 12.51
N LEU A 236 0.29 -21.78 13.35
CA LEU A 236 -0.82 -22.34 14.13
C LEU A 236 -1.43 -21.30 15.08
N GLU A 237 -0.61 -20.48 15.73
CA GLU A 237 -1.07 -19.38 16.59
C GLU A 237 -1.94 -18.37 15.82
N LYS A 238 -1.54 -18.01 14.59
CA LYS A 238 -2.34 -17.14 13.73
C LYS A 238 -3.69 -17.76 13.40
N ILE A 239 -3.72 -19.04 13.01
CA ILE A 239 -4.96 -19.75 12.69
C ILE A 239 -5.88 -19.78 13.90
N VAL A 240 -5.36 -20.16 15.07
CA VAL A 240 -6.13 -20.17 16.31
C VAL A 240 -6.67 -18.79 16.64
N ALA A 241 -5.88 -17.71 16.50
CA ALA A 241 -6.37 -16.35 16.74
C ALA A 241 -7.53 -15.97 15.81
N TYR A 242 -7.47 -16.36 14.53
CA TYR A 242 -8.56 -16.11 13.57
C TYR A 242 -9.78 -17.00 13.86
N GLU A 243 -9.60 -18.28 14.17
CA GLU A 243 -10.70 -19.18 14.50
C GLU A 243 -11.39 -18.79 15.80
N VAL A 244 -10.64 -18.36 16.81
CA VAL A 244 -11.22 -17.94 18.10
C VAL A 244 -12.16 -16.76 17.88
N ASN A 245 -11.83 -15.78 17.05
CA ASN A 245 -12.75 -14.68 16.71
C ASN A 245 -14.02 -15.19 16.03
N HIS A 246 -13.92 -16.13 15.08
CA HIS A 246 -15.09 -16.72 14.42
C HIS A 246 -15.92 -17.63 15.35
N LEU A 247 -15.26 -18.41 16.21
CA LEU A 247 -15.88 -19.29 17.20
C LEU A 247 -16.56 -18.46 18.31
N PHE A 248 -16.00 -17.30 18.65
CA PHE A 248 -16.58 -16.37 19.61
C PHE A 248 -17.81 -15.66 19.02
N LEU A 249 -17.75 -15.24 17.75
CA LEU A 249 -18.91 -14.70 17.04
C LEU A 249 -20.04 -15.73 16.86
N LEU A 250 -19.71 -16.99 16.57
CA LEU A 250 -20.68 -18.09 16.52
C LEU A 250 -21.28 -18.42 17.89
N LYS A 251 -20.53 -18.26 18.99
CA LYS A 251 -21.04 -18.44 20.37
C LYS A 251 -21.93 -17.30 20.87
N LEU A 252 -21.88 -16.12 20.25
CA LEU A 252 -22.76 -14.99 20.61
C LEU A 252 -24.14 -15.04 19.92
N HIS A 253 -24.32 -15.92 18.93
CA HIS A 253 -25.57 -16.12 18.19
C HIS A 253 -26.30 -17.45 18.52
N LEU A 254 -25.81 -18.22 19.49
CA LEU A 254 -26.42 -19.45 20.04
C LEU A 254 -26.75 -19.24 21.52
#